data_AF-A0A2E2U7A5-F1
#
_entry.id   AF-A0A2E2U7A5-F1
#
_cell.length_a   1.000
_cell.length_b   1.000
_cell.length_c   1.000
_cell.angle_alpha   90.00
_cell.angle_beta   90.00
_cell.angle_gamma   90.00
#
_symmetry.space_group_name_H-M   'P 1'
#
loop_
_entity.id
_entity.type
_entity.pdbx_description
1 polymer ?
#
loop_
_entity_poly.entity_id
_entity_poly.type
_entity_poly.pdbx_seq_one_letter_code
_entity_poly.pdbx_strand_id
1 'polypeptide(L)'
;MKYLLVLIFLTSCAAILDRNAMIDSDIVFRGGTHGTKSWDDKLVFDRYSWYKEINMVYDISIAELELDSPFRKWLGEELLRAGKCDRLFIGLFYAKNGAPTNTASFIQQFRESNLEDLVLLDFKKQFEAHEGFRDWRLSRHKLVGLCGRSNSRYPVQIKVPGFKDREILKVLK
;
A
#
# COMPACT_ATOMS: atom_id res chain seq x y z
N MET A 1 -10.57 52.43 -4.16
CA MET A 1 -9.48 51.79 -4.95
C MET A 1 -8.34 51.19 -4.12
N LYS A 2 -8.10 51.59 -2.85
CA LYS A 2 -6.97 51.09 -2.05
C LYS A 2 -7.06 49.60 -1.64
N TYR A 3 -8.25 49.00 -1.63
CA TYR A 3 -8.48 47.61 -1.21
C TYR A 3 -8.58 46.60 -2.38
N LEU A 4 -8.60 47.07 -3.64
CA LEU A 4 -8.73 46.19 -4.81
C LEU A 4 -7.44 45.38 -5.07
N LEU A 5 -6.28 45.98 -4.78
CA LEU A 5 -4.97 45.33 -4.90
C LEU A 5 -4.76 44.19 -3.89
N VAL A 6 -5.40 44.26 -2.70
CA VAL A 6 -5.29 43.22 -1.67
C VAL A 6 -6.07 41.96 -2.07
N LEU A 7 -7.17 42.10 -2.81
CA LEU A 7 -7.94 40.95 -3.30
C LEU A 7 -7.22 40.14 -4.38
N ILE A 8 -6.36 40.78 -5.19
CA ILE A 8 -5.62 40.11 -6.28
C ILE A 8 -4.48 39.25 -5.74
N PHE A 9 -3.91 39.60 -4.57
CA PHE A 9 -2.88 38.76 -3.92
C PHE A 9 -3.46 37.50 -3.26
N LEU A 10 -4.75 37.47 -2.92
CA LEU A 10 -5.39 36.30 -2.29
C LEU A 10 -5.81 35.21 -3.30
N THR A 11 -5.89 35.52 -4.61
CA THR A 11 -6.30 34.54 -5.64
C THR A 11 -5.13 33.84 -6.32
N SER A 12 -3.89 34.25 -6.06
CA SER A 12 -2.69 33.72 -6.74
C SER A 12 -2.27 32.30 -6.31
N CYS A 13 -2.82 31.75 -5.23
CA CYS A 13 -2.45 30.40 -4.76
C CYS A 13 -3.23 29.26 -5.43
N ALA A 14 -4.22 29.56 -6.28
CA ALA A 14 -5.06 28.53 -6.90
C ALA A 14 -4.45 27.88 -8.16
N ALA A 15 -3.29 28.38 -8.65
CA ALA A 15 -2.85 28.11 -10.02
C ALA A 15 -1.91 26.90 -10.21
N ILE A 16 -1.57 26.15 -9.16
CA ILE A 16 -0.66 24.99 -9.31
C ILE A 16 -1.17 23.81 -8.48
N LEU A 17 -2.31 23.25 -8.89
CA LEU A 17 -2.61 21.85 -8.58
C LEU A 17 -2.40 21.08 -9.88
N ASP A 18 -1.36 20.25 -9.92
CA ASP A 18 -1.19 19.31 -11.03
C ASP A 18 -2.46 18.47 -11.14
N ARG A 19 -3.02 18.34 -12.35
CA ARG A 19 -4.28 17.61 -12.54
C ARG A 19 -4.14 16.14 -12.13
N ASN A 20 -2.92 15.63 -12.13
CA ASN A 20 -2.59 14.32 -11.61
C ASN A 20 -1.54 14.49 -10.51
N ALA A 21 -1.86 14.08 -9.29
CA ALA A 21 -0.96 14.16 -8.15
C ALA A 21 -0.71 12.76 -7.57
N MET A 22 0.46 12.58 -6.96
CA MET A 22 0.80 11.38 -6.22
C MET A 22 1.23 11.81 -4.81
N ILE A 23 0.70 11.11 -3.81
CA ILE A 23 0.96 11.39 -2.39
C ILE A 23 1.58 10.15 -1.76
N ASP A 24 2.69 10.36 -1.06
CA ASP A 24 3.37 9.36 -0.27
C ASP A 24 3.04 9.59 1.21
N SER A 25 2.75 8.53 1.95
CA SER A 25 2.48 8.57 3.39
C SER A 25 2.67 7.19 4.01
N ASP A 26 2.44 7.07 5.32
CA ASP A 26 2.50 5.78 6.01
C ASP A 26 1.13 5.42 6.59
N ILE A 27 0.82 4.12 6.60
CA ILE A 27 -0.26 3.55 7.40
C ILE A 27 0.37 2.71 8.51
N VAL A 28 0.01 2.98 9.76
CA VAL A 28 0.54 2.25 10.92
C VAL A 28 -0.58 1.46 11.59
N PHE A 29 -0.38 0.15 11.69
CA PHE A 29 -1.15 -0.75 12.53
C PHE A 29 -0.38 -0.99 13.82
N ARG A 30 -1.01 -0.72 14.97
CA ARG A 30 -0.38 -0.86 16.29
C ARG A 30 -1.00 -2.02 17.04
N GLY A 31 -0.15 -2.83 17.65
CA GLY A 31 -0.51 -4.01 18.40
C GLY A 31 -1.15 -5.09 17.53
N GLY A 32 -1.51 -6.20 18.18
CA GLY A 32 -2.28 -7.26 17.57
C GLY A 32 -2.56 -8.39 18.54
N THR A 33 -3.54 -9.20 18.19
CA THR A 33 -3.95 -10.37 18.97
C THR A 33 -4.14 -11.58 18.07
N HIS A 34 -3.85 -12.77 18.59
CA HIS A 34 -4.16 -14.04 17.95
C HIS A 34 -4.33 -15.13 19.00
N GLY A 35 -5.56 -15.62 19.18
CA GLY A 35 -5.90 -16.53 20.28
C GLY A 35 -5.64 -15.87 21.63
N THR A 36 -4.83 -16.51 22.49
CA THR A 36 -4.45 -15.98 23.81
C THR A 36 -3.21 -15.09 23.79
N LYS A 37 -2.59 -14.88 22.62
CA LYS A 37 -1.37 -14.08 22.47
C LYS A 37 -1.72 -12.67 22.04
N SER A 38 -1.06 -11.68 22.63
CA SER A 38 -1.08 -10.28 22.21
C SER A 38 0.35 -9.75 22.08
N TRP A 39 0.51 -8.65 21.35
CA TRP A 39 1.77 -7.93 21.23
C TRP A 39 1.51 -6.44 21.09
N ASP A 40 2.51 -5.64 21.46
CA ASP A 40 2.54 -4.19 21.27
C ASP A 40 3.72 -3.84 20.35
N ASP A 41 3.49 -4.06 19.05
CA ASP A 41 4.45 -3.78 17.99
C ASP A 41 3.72 -3.05 16.85
N LYS A 42 4.43 -2.58 15.83
CA LYS A 42 3.86 -1.85 14.70
C LYS A 42 4.09 -2.58 13.37
N LEU A 43 3.06 -2.63 12.55
CA LEU A 43 3.16 -2.98 11.14
C LEU A 43 2.98 -1.69 10.33
N VAL A 44 4.05 -1.25 9.68
CA VAL A 44 4.10 0.02 8.93
C VAL A 44 4.03 -0.28 7.45
N PHE A 45 3.06 0.31 6.77
CA PHE A 45 2.92 0.24 5.32
C PHE A 45 3.36 1.56 4.70
N ASP A 46 4.25 1.48 3.72
CA ASP A 46 4.50 2.58 2.80
C ASP A 46 3.28 2.71 1.89
N ARG A 47 2.64 3.89 1.88
CA ARG A 47 1.44 4.18 1.10
C ARG A 47 1.73 5.15 -0.04
N TYR A 48 1.28 4.76 -1.21
CA TYR A 48 1.37 5.50 -2.46
C TYR A 48 -0.05 5.67 -3.01
N SER A 49 -0.51 6.92 -3.09
CA SER A 49 -1.86 7.26 -3.52
C SER A 49 -1.80 8.13 -4.77
N TRP A 50 -2.54 7.75 -5.82
CA TRP A 50 -2.64 8.51 -7.06
C TRP A 50 -4.00 9.19 -7.14
N TYR A 51 -3.97 10.51 -7.39
CA TYR A 51 -5.13 11.38 -7.46
C TYR A 51 -5.26 11.98 -8.86
N LYS A 52 -6.45 11.89 -9.43
CA LYS A 52 -6.85 12.68 -10.59
C LYS A 52 -7.77 13.78 -10.11
N GLU A 53 -7.30 15.01 -10.22
CA GLU A 53 -7.86 16.19 -9.58
C GLU A 53 -7.95 15.96 -8.06
N ILE A 54 -9.15 15.94 -7.50
CA ILE A 54 -9.39 15.65 -6.07
C ILE A 54 -9.74 14.19 -5.78
N ASN A 55 -9.84 13.34 -6.81
CA ASN A 55 -10.30 11.96 -6.69
C ASN A 55 -9.13 10.98 -6.61
N MET A 56 -9.05 10.22 -5.52
CA MET A 56 -8.15 9.07 -5.44
C MET A 56 -8.60 8.02 -6.46
N VAL A 57 -7.74 7.71 -7.41
CA VAL A 57 -7.99 6.72 -8.48
C VAL A 57 -7.32 5.40 -8.19
N TYR A 58 -6.14 5.43 -7.57
CA TYR A 58 -5.38 4.24 -7.18
C TYR A 58 -4.74 4.46 -5.81
N ASP A 59 -4.55 3.38 -5.08
CA ASP A 59 -3.84 3.39 -3.81
C ASP A 59 -3.15 2.04 -3.59
N ILE A 60 -1.87 2.08 -3.26
CA ILE A 60 -1.08 0.90 -2.90
C ILE A 60 -0.46 1.20 -1.55
N SER A 61 -0.74 0.37 -0.55
CA SER A 61 0.00 0.37 0.71
C SER A 61 0.72 -0.96 0.84
N ILE A 62 2.02 -0.96 1.12
CA ILE A 62 2.80 -2.20 1.20
C ILE A 62 3.72 -2.21 2.42
N ALA A 63 3.74 -3.33 3.13
CA ALA A 63 4.60 -3.55 4.28
C ALA A 63 5.39 -4.85 4.07
N GLU A 64 6.66 -4.87 4.48
CA GLU A 64 7.38 -6.12 4.66
C GLU A 64 6.96 -6.76 5.99
N LEU A 65 6.67 -8.05 5.94
CA LEU A 65 6.39 -8.87 7.10
C LEU A 65 7.66 -9.64 7.45
N GLU A 66 8.51 -9.01 8.27
CA GLU A 66 9.81 -9.54 8.71
C GLU A 66 9.68 -10.89 9.43
N LEU A 67 10.77 -11.67 9.50
CA LEU A 67 10.78 -13.03 10.05
C LEU A 67 10.47 -13.08 11.56
N ASP A 68 10.91 -12.08 12.30
CA ASP A 68 10.72 -11.90 13.73
C ASP A 68 9.45 -11.12 14.08
N SER A 69 8.79 -10.50 13.09
CA SER A 69 7.58 -9.71 13.30
C SER A 69 6.49 -10.53 14.00
N PRO A 70 5.92 -10.04 15.11
CA PRO A 70 4.87 -10.74 15.83
C PRO A 70 3.57 -10.86 15.01
N PHE A 71 3.39 -9.99 14.00
CA PHE A 71 2.28 -10.04 13.05
C PHE A 71 2.28 -11.30 12.17
N ARG A 72 3.41 -12.04 12.06
CA ARG A 72 3.42 -13.36 11.42
C ARG A 72 2.48 -14.37 12.10
N LYS A 73 2.12 -14.15 13.36
CA LYS A 73 1.15 -14.99 14.07
C LYS A 73 -0.23 -14.98 13.40
N TRP A 74 -0.56 -13.94 12.64
CA TRP A 74 -1.80 -13.87 11.86
C TRP A 74 -1.81 -14.79 10.63
N LEU A 75 -0.66 -15.30 10.19
CA LEU A 75 -0.58 -16.20 9.02
C LEU A 75 -1.22 -17.57 9.28
N GLY A 76 -1.39 -17.99 10.54
CA GLY A 76 -2.00 -19.29 10.84
C GLY A 76 -1.33 -20.45 10.08
N GLU A 77 -2.12 -21.17 9.28
CA GLU A 77 -1.65 -22.31 8.47
C GLU A 77 -0.75 -21.88 7.29
N GLU A 78 -0.82 -20.61 6.90
CA GLU A 78 -0.05 -20.05 5.78
C GLU A 78 1.41 -19.81 6.12
N LEU A 79 1.77 -19.86 7.41
CA LEU A 79 3.13 -19.63 7.89
C LEU A 79 4.16 -20.52 7.18
N LEU A 80 3.83 -21.79 6.91
CA LEU A 80 4.72 -22.73 6.22
C LEU A 80 4.98 -22.34 4.76
N ARG A 81 3.98 -21.77 4.07
CA ARG A 81 4.13 -21.30 2.69
C ARG A 81 4.90 -19.99 2.66
N ALA A 82 4.52 -19.06 3.54
CA ALA A 82 5.20 -17.79 3.77
C ALA A 82 6.68 -17.96 4.17
N GLY A 83 7.03 -19.02 4.90
CA GLY A 83 8.40 -19.32 5.31
C GLY A 83 9.34 -19.73 4.17
N LYS A 84 8.83 -19.95 2.96
CA LYS A 84 9.63 -20.22 1.75
C LYS A 84 10.04 -18.95 1.01
N CYS A 85 9.55 -17.79 1.45
CA CYS A 85 9.92 -16.50 0.89
C CYS A 85 11.15 -15.97 1.60
N ASP A 86 12.12 -15.48 0.83
CA ASP A 86 13.25 -14.73 1.39
C ASP A 86 12.74 -13.41 1.98
N ARG A 87 11.75 -12.80 1.32
CA ARG A 87 11.04 -11.59 1.79
C ARG A 87 9.55 -11.76 1.57
N LEU A 88 8.74 -11.42 2.56
CA LEU A 88 7.29 -11.50 2.47
C LEU A 88 6.71 -10.10 2.58
N PHE A 89 5.88 -9.69 1.63
CA PHE A 89 5.19 -8.42 1.68
C PHE A 89 3.68 -8.61 1.76
N ILE A 90 3.03 -7.73 2.52
CA ILE A 90 1.58 -7.58 2.56
C ILE A 90 1.26 -6.29 1.82
N GLY A 91 0.51 -6.39 0.75
CA GLY A 91 0.04 -5.24 -0.03
C GLY A 91 -1.47 -5.05 0.06
N LEU A 92 -1.89 -3.80 0.15
CA LEU A 92 -3.28 -3.35 0.10
C LEU A 92 -3.45 -2.54 -1.17
N PHE A 93 -4.28 -3.04 -2.09
CA PHE A 93 -4.42 -2.48 -3.41
C PHE A 93 -5.83 -2.00 -3.65
N TYR A 94 -5.96 -0.74 -4.04
CA TYR A 94 -7.22 -0.14 -4.46
C TYR A 94 -7.08 0.43 -5.87
N ALA A 95 -8.13 0.20 -6.66
CA ALA A 95 -8.37 0.87 -7.92
C ALA A 95 -9.83 1.30 -7.96
N LYS A 96 -10.09 2.54 -8.38
CA LYS A 96 -11.45 3.05 -8.55
C LYS A 96 -12.16 2.27 -9.66
N ASN A 97 -13.43 1.95 -9.47
CA ASN A 97 -14.24 1.28 -10.49
C ASN A 97 -14.24 2.11 -11.78
N GLY A 98 -14.02 1.44 -12.92
CA GLY A 98 -13.94 2.07 -14.24
C GLY A 98 -12.62 2.82 -14.51
N ALA A 99 -11.62 2.72 -13.63
CA ALA A 99 -10.29 3.22 -13.92
C ALA A 99 -9.58 2.36 -15.00
N PRO A 100 -8.71 2.96 -15.85
CA PRO A 100 -7.97 2.22 -16.87
C PRO A 100 -7.10 1.08 -16.33
N THR A 101 -6.54 1.25 -15.14
CA THR A 101 -5.74 0.24 -14.45
C THR A 101 -6.57 -0.38 -13.33
N ASN A 102 -6.48 -1.70 -13.16
CA ASN A 102 -7.14 -2.40 -12.06
C ASN A 102 -6.11 -3.04 -11.12
N THR A 103 -6.56 -3.57 -9.99
CA THR A 103 -5.69 -4.25 -9.04
C THR A 103 -4.88 -5.37 -9.67
N ALA A 104 -5.45 -6.13 -10.62
CA ALA A 104 -4.72 -7.21 -11.29
C ALA A 104 -3.56 -6.67 -12.14
N SER A 105 -3.71 -5.49 -12.74
CA SER A 105 -2.66 -4.81 -13.50
C SER A 105 -1.51 -4.35 -12.60
N PHE A 106 -1.79 -3.97 -11.35
CA PHE A 106 -0.74 -3.68 -10.37
C PHE A 106 0.00 -4.95 -9.96
N ILE A 107 -0.74 -6.00 -9.58
CA ILE A 107 -0.16 -7.30 -9.21
C ILE A 107 0.75 -7.83 -10.34
N GLN A 108 0.34 -7.69 -11.59
CA GLN A 108 1.14 -8.10 -12.74
C GLN A 108 2.52 -7.42 -12.79
N GLN A 109 2.63 -6.15 -12.40
CA GLN A 109 3.91 -5.44 -12.37
C GLN A 109 4.85 -5.96 -11.25
N PHE A 110 4.29 -6.43 -10.12
CA PHE A 110 5.08 -7.15 -9.11
C PHE A 110 5.55 -8.52 -9.61
N ARG A 111 4.71 -9.25 -10.36
CA ARG A 111 5.09 -10.51 -11.01
C ARG A 111 6.17 -10.33 -12.06
N GLU A 112 6.09 -9.25 -12.83
CA GLU A 112 7.15 -8.82 -13.76
C GLU A 112 8.45 -8.45 -13.05
N SER A 113 8.44 -8.30 -11.72
CA SER A 113 9.64 -8.14 -10.89
C SER A 113 10.03 -9.45 -10.17
N ASN A 114 9.47 -10.58 -10.61
CA ASN A 114 9.63 -11.91 -10.02
C ASN A 114 9.18 -12.00 -8.55
N LEU A 115 8.13 -11.25 -8.16
CA LEU A 115 7.42 -11.51 -6.91
C LEU A 115 6.22 -12.42 -7.20
N GLU A 116 6.07 -13.49 -6.44
CA GLU A 116 4.97 -14.44 -6.60
C GLU A 116 3.79 -14.05 -5.70
N ASP A 117 2.56 -14.15 -6.20
CA ASP A 117 1.37 -13.97 -5.39
C ASP A 117 1.24 -15.10 -4.35
N LEU A 118 0.95 -14.72 -3.11
CA LEU A 118 0.55 -15.63 -2.05
C LEU A 118 -0.88 -15.38 -1.61
N VAL A 119 -1.62 -16.48 -1.49
CA VAL A 119 -2.96 -16.48 -0.91
C VAL A 119 -2.81 -16.50 0.62
N LEU A 120 -3.25 -15.41 1.25
CA LEU A 120 -3.16 -15.20 2.70
C LEU A 120 -4.55 -14.96 3.33
N LEU A 121 -5.40 -15.98 3.32
CA LEU A 121 -6.75 -15.97 3.88
C LEU A 121 -6.78 -15.78 5.40
N ASP A 122 -5.92 -16.49 6.14
CA ASP A 122 -5.85 -16.38 7.60
C ASP A 122 -5.37 -14.99 7.99
N PHE A 123 -4.29 -14.52 7.35
CA PHE A 123 -3.80 -13.17 7.59
C PHE A 123 -4.86 -12.13 7.25
N LYS A 124 -5.53 -12.27 6.10
CA LYS A 124 -6.59 -11.37 5.67
C LYS A 124 -7.70 -11.29 6.71
N LYS A 125 -8.18 -12.43 7.20
CA LYS A 125 -9.24 -12.48 8.20
C LYS A 125 -8.85 -11.74 9.48
N GLN A 126 -7.63 -11.95 9.99
CA GLN A 126 -7.16 -11.27 11.19
C GLN A 126 -6.95 -9.77 10.95
N PHE A 127 -6.37 -9.42 9.80
CA PHE A 127 -6.13 -8.03 9.40
C PHE A 127 -7.43 -7.23 9.27
N GLU A 128 -8.45 -7.80 8.64
CA GLU A 128 -9.78 -7.17 8.48
C GLU A 128 -10.53 -7.02 9.81
N ALA A 129 -10.24 -7.87 10.80
CA ALA A 129 -10.80 -7.79 12.15
C ALA A 129 -10.09 -6.75 13.04
N HIS A 130 -8.90 -6.30 12.67
CA HIS A 130 -8.13 -5.31 13.42
C HIS A 130 -8.75 -3.91 13.34
N GLU A 131 -8.72 -3.14 14.44
CA GLU A 131 -9.34 -1.80 14.49
C GLU A 131 -8.80 -0.84 13.42
N GLY A 132 -7.48 -0.87 13.19
CA GLY A 132 -6.80 -0.10 12.15
C GLY A 132 -7.39 -0.29 10.75
N PHE A 133 -7.96 -1.46 10.43
CA PHE A 133 -8.59 -1.68 9.12
C PHE A 133 -9.78 -0.74 8.89
N ARG A 134 -10.59 -0.54 9.93
CA ARG A 134 -11.74 0.38 9.91
C ARG A 134 -11.27 1.83 9.96
N ASP A 135 -10.31 2.13 10.83
CA ASP A 135 -9.84 3.51 11.05
C ASP A 135 -9.23 4.10 9.76
N TRP A 136 -8.50 3.27 9.01
CA TRP A 136 -7.94 3.62 7.70
C TRP A 136 -8.91 3.43 6.52
N ARG A 137 -10.15 2.98 6.77
CA ARG A 137 -11.22 2.79 5.77
C ARG A 137 -10.81 1.89 4.59
N LEU A 138 -10.17 0.77 4.90
CA LEU A 138 -9.55 -0.13 3.91
C LEU A 138 -10.52 -1.16 3.30
N SER A 139 -11.83 -1.02 3.50
CA SER A 139 -12.85 -1.97 3.04
C SER A 139 -12.91 -2.16 1.52
N ARG A 140 -12.34 -1.23 0.75
CA ARG A 140 -12.26 -1.32 -0.72
C ARG A 140 -10.89 -1.76 -1.22
N HIS A 141 -9.94 -1.99 -0.33
CA HIS A 141 -8.62 -2.46 -0.67
C HIS A 141 -8.61 -3.98 -0.72
N LYS A 142 -7.96 -4.52 -1.74
CA LYS A 142 -7.67 -5.95 -1.84
C LYS A 142 -6.34 -6.22 -1.14
N LEU A 143 -6.37 -7.07 -0.12
CA LEU A 143 -5.15 -7.62 0.49
C LEU A 143 -4.52 -8.66 -0.43
N VAL A 144 -3.21 -8.56 -0.63
CA VAL A 144 -2.40 -9.44 -1.48
C VAL A 144 -1.10 -9.77 -0.75
N GLY A 145 -0.75 -11.05 -0.66
CA GLY A 145 0.59 -11.48 -0.25
C GLY A 145 1.53 -11.49 -1.45
N LEU A 146 2.75 -11.00 -1.29
CA LEU A 146 3.79 -11.04 -2.32
C LEU A 146 5.05 -11.71 -1.76
N CYS A 147 5.50 -12.77 -2.42
CA CYS A 147 6.67 -13.57 -2.04
C CYS A 147 7.86 -13.15 -2.89
N GLY A 148 8.84 -12.54 -2.24
CA GLY A 148 10.16 -12.30 -2.79
C GLY A 148 11.09 -13.49 -2.58
N ARG A 149 11.90 -13.79 -3.60
CA ARG A 149 12.99 -14.76 -3.57
C ARG A 149 14.29 -14.11 -4.05
N SER A 150 15.39 -14.86 -4.01
CA SER A 150 16.73 -14.41 -4.43
C SER A 150 16.80 -13.83 -5.86
N ASN A 151 15.89 -14.23 -6.75
CA ASN A 151 15.80 -13.71 -8.12
C ASN A 151 14.80 -12.55 -8.29
N SER A 152 14.14 -12.10 -7.21
CA SER A 152 13.25 -10.94 -7.23
C SER A 152 14.02 -9.65 -7.48
N ARG A 153 13.44 -8.78 -8.30
CA ARG A 153 14.02 -7.49 -8.68
C ARG A 153 13.43 -6.38 -7.82
N TYR A 154 14.31 -5.59 -7.22
CA TYR A 154 13.96 -4.41 -6.43
C TYR A 154 14.78 -3.20 -6.91
N PRO A 155 14.24 -1.97 -6.86
CA PRO A 155 12.84 -1.65 -6.55
C PRO A 155 11.89 -2.12 -7.66
N VAL A 156 10.61 -2.26 -7.31
CA VAL A 156 9.54 -2.55 -8.28
C VAL A 156 9.11 -1.24 -8.94
N GLN A 157 9.15 -1.19 -10.27
CA GLN A 157 8.67 -0.04 -11.06
C GLN A 157 7.16 -0.15 -11.27
N ILE A 158 6.41 0.81 -10.73
CA ILE A 158 4.97 0.92 -10.88
C ILE A 158 4.64 2.01 -11.90
N LYS A 159 3.94 1.59 -12.93
CA LYS A 159 3.45 2.40 -14.05
C LYS A 159 1.95 2.55 -13.94
N VAL A 160 1.52 3.81 -13.95
CA VAL A 160 0.10 4.18 -13.90
C VAL A 160 -0.17 5.15 -15.05
N PRO A 161 -1.12 4.86 -15.96
CA PRO A 161 -1.44 5.74 -17.07
C PRO A 161 -1.78 7.16 -16.61
N GLY A 162 -1.07 8.14 -17.15
CA GLY A 162 -1.25 9.56 -16.83
C GLY A 162 -0.46 10.05 -15.62
N PHE A 163 0.31 9.19 -14.94
CA PHE A 163 1.17 9.56 -13.83
C PHE A 163 2.64 9.26 -14.17
N LYS A 164 3.55 9.83 -13.40
CA LYS A 164 4.98 9.49 -13.48
C LYS A 164 5.20 8.09 -12.89
N ASP A 165 6.11 7.34 -13.50
CA ASP A 165 6.56 6.06 -12.99
C ASP A 165 7.12 6.19 -11.57
N ARG A 166 6.90 5.16 -10.74
CA ARG A 166 7.26 5.17 -9.33
C ARG A 166 7.96 3.90 -8.91
N GLU A 167 9.08 4.06 -8.21
CA GLU A 167 9.76 2.98 -7.52
C GLU A 167 9.14 2.71 -6.15
N ILE A 168 8.79 1.45 -5.90
CA ILE A 168 8.28 0.93 -4.62
C ILE A 168 9.16 -0.25 -4.16
N LEU A 169 9.10 -0.60 -2.87
CA LEU A 169 9.93 -1.64 -2.25
C LEU A 169 11.43 -1.34 -2.40
N LYS A 170 11.81 -0.09 -2.11
CA LYS A 170 13.21 0.32 -2.12
C LYS A 170 13.96 -0.49 -1.05
N VAL A 171 15.07 -1.10 -1.45
CA VAL A 171 15.97 -1.75 -0.50
C VAL A 171 16.61 -0.65 0.33
N LEU A 172 16.26 -0.57 1.61
CA LEU A 172 16.95 0.30 2.55
C LEU A 172 18.40 -0.20 2.65
N LYS A 173 19.35 0.66 2.31
CA LYS A 173 20.78 0.42 2.45
C LYS A 173 21.21 0.52 3.90
#